data_AF-A0A6B9Z2V0-F1
#
_entry.id   AF-A0A6B9Z2V0-F1
#
_cell.length_a   1.000
_cell.length_b   1.000
_cell.length_c   1.000
_cell.angle_alpha   90.00
_cell.angle_beta   90.00
_cell.angle_gamma   90.00
#
_symmetry.space_group_name_H-M   'P 1'
#
loop_
_entity.id
_entity.type
_entity.pdbx_description
1 polymer ?
#
loop_
_entity_poly.entity_id
_entity_poly.type
_entity_poly.pdbx_seq_one_letter_code
_entity_poly.pdbx_strand_id
1 'polypeptide(L)'
;MPVNYPDGTIPVSTAKEWAANWRTFISNNNPAFVTRSFLIPICDFQNIILYNPDAEAVKAFIGLTDPADAESAQLMLVPVSAGEELLTLPLVGGGVGDTQSNVYDVTTACPPTCVTSPGDTLDS
;
A
#
# COMPACT_ATOMS: atom_id res chain seq x y z
N MET A 1 -10.68 -5.90 32.17
CA MET A 1 -9.26 -5.98 31.75
C MET A 1 -9.10 -5.02 30.59
N PRO A 2 -8.07 -4.15 30.56
CA PRO A 2 -7.77 -3.41 29.34
C PRO A 2 -7.27 -4.43 28.31
N VAL A 3 -7.99 -4.53 27.19
CA VAL A 3 -7.54 -5.25 26.00
C VAL A 3 -6.47 -4.38 25.34
N ASN A 4 -5.19 -4.66 25.65
CA ASN A 4 -4.07 -4.02 24.97
C ASN A 4 -3.96 -4.62 23.57
N TYR A 5 -4.72 -4.06 22.63
CA TYR A 5 -4.50 -4.30 21.20
C TYR A 5 -3.12 -3.75 20.81
N PRO A 6 -2.47 -4.28 19.76
CA PRO A 6 -1.24 -3.69 19.25
C PRO A 6 -1.46 -2.22 18.92
N ASP A 7 -0.51 -1.37 19.29
CA ASP A 7 -0.57 0.06 18.95
C ASP A 7 -0.75 0.25 17.45
N GLY A 8 -1.63 1.19 17.06
CA GLY A 8 -1.95 1.46 15.66
C GLY A 8 -3.05 0.58 15.05
N THR A 9 -3.60 -0.40 15.78
CA THR A 9 -4.76 -1.17 15.30
C THR A 9 -6.08 -0.44 15.57
N ILE A 10 -7.08 -0.68 14.72
CA ILE A 10 -8.46 -0.21 14.90
C ILE A 10 -9.41 -1.41 15.12
N PRO A 11 -10.57 -1.21 15.78
CA PRO A 11 -11.57 -2.27 15.91
C PRO A 11 -12.05 -2.79 14.55
N VAL A 12 -12.28 -4.11 14.45
CA VAL A 12 -12.74 -4.76 13.21
C VAL A 12 -14.04 -4.15 12.69
N SER A 13 -14.98 -3.80 13.57
CA SER A 13 -16.24 -3.14 13.19
C SER A 13 -16.00 -1.79 12.52
N THR A 14 -15.07 -1.00 13.05
CA THR A 14 -14.67 0.29 12.48
C THR A 14 -14.00 0.12 11.12
N ALA A 15 -13.09 -0.86 11.00
CA ALA A 15 -12.43 -1.18 9.73
C ALA A 15 -13.45 -1.55 8.63
N LYS A 16 -14.46 -2.37 8.97
CA LYS A 16 -15.54 -2.75 8.04
C LYS A 16 -16.39 -1.57 7.61
N GLU A 17 -16.77 -0.72 8.56
CA GLU A 17 -17.54 0.49 8.28
C GLU A 17 -16.79 1.41 7.31
N TRP A 18 -15.50 1.65 7.55
CA TRP A 18 -14.68 2.49 6.68
C TRP A 18 -14.50 1.88 5.28
N ALA A 19 -14.29 0.58 5.18
CA ALA A 19 -14.22 -0.13 3.90
C ALA A 19 -15.55 -0.07 3.13
N ALA A 20 -16.70 -0.18 3.81
CA ALA A 20 -18.02 -0.01 3.21
C ALA A 20 -18.25 1.43 2.71
N ASN A 21 -17.86 2.43 3.50
CA ASN A 21 -17.97 3.84 3.12
C ASN A 21 -17.12 4.15 1.88
N TRP A 22 -15.89 3.64 1.80
CA TRP A 22 -15.02 3.81 0.63
C TRP A 22 -15.63 3.20 -0.64
N ARG A 23 -16.08 1.93 -0.56
CA ARG A 23 -16.74 1.25 -1.67
C ARG A 23 -17.95 2.04 -2.18
N THR A 24 -18.79 2.53 -1.26
CA THR A 24 -19.97 3.34 -1.58
C THR A 24 -19.59 4.70 -2.19
N PHE A 25 -18.57 5.36 -1.66
CA PHE A 25 -18.11 6.65 -2.18
C PHE A 25 -17.59 6.51 -3.61
N ILE A 26 -16.73 5.54 -3.86
CA ILE A 26 -16.19 5.26 -5.19
C ILE A 26 -17.30 4.93 -6.17
N SER A 27 -18.23 4.02 -5.83
CA SER A 27 -19.29 3.61 -6.75
C SER A 27 -20.17 4.78 -7.19
N ASN A 28 -20.33 5.78 -6.32
CA ASN A 28 -21.16 6.95 -6.60
C ASN A 28 -20.41 8.06 -7.35
N ASN A 29 -19.10 8.23 -7.12
CA ASN A 29 -18.35 9.40 -7.62
C ASN A 29 -17.40 9.08 -8.76
N ASN A 30 -16.88 7.85 -8.83
CA ASN A 30 -15.98 7.42 -9.88
C ASN A 30 -16.19 5.92 -10.18
N PRO A 31 -17.32 5.56 -10.83
CA PRO A 31 -17.65 4.16 -11.08
C PRO A 31 -16.65 3.46 -12.02
N ALA A 32 -15.82 4.22 -12.75
CA ALA A 32 -14.74 3.68 -13.56
C ALA A 32 -13.54 3.22 -12.72
N PHE A 33 -13.29 3.85 -11.56
CA PHE A 33 -12.21 3.47 -10.65
C PHE A 33 -12.75 2.53 -9.57
N VAL A 34 -12.60 1.22 -9.73
CA VAL A 34 -13.21 0.23 -8.83
C VAL A 34 -12.27 -0.31 -7.75
N THR A 35 -11.00 0.09 -7.76
CA THR A 35 -9.98 -0.42 -6.84
C THR A 35 -10.28 -0.05 -5.40
N ARG A 36 -10.44 -1.07 -4.56
CA ARG A 36 -10.88 -0.93 -3.16
C ARG A 36 -9.87 -1.44 -2.13
N SER A 37 -8.97 -2.32 -2.55
CA SER A 37 -7.91 -2.85 -1.69
C SER A 37 -6.71 -3.27 -2.53
N PHE A 38 -5.59 -3.45 -1.84
CA PHE A 38 -4.30 -3.79 -2.43
C PHE A 38 -3.68 -4.94 -1.63
N LEU A 39 -3.32 -6.03 -2.29
CA LEU A 39 -2.62 -7.12 -1.63
C LEU A 39 -1.11 -6.81 -1.61
N ILE A 40 -0.55 -6.67 -0.42
CA ILE A 40 0.88 -6.38 -0.23
C ILE A 40 1.58 -7.61 0.37
N PRO A 41 2.54 -8.23 -0.33
CA PRO A 41 3.38 -9.28 0.26
C PRO A 41 4.15 -8.79 1.50
N ILE A 42 4.22 -9.63 2.53
CA ILE A 42 4.91 -9.27 3.79
C ILE A 42 6.42 -9.03 3.59
N CYS A 43 7.03 -9.68 2.60
CA CYS A 43 8.44 -9.53 2.27
C CYS A 43 8.78 -8.09 1.86
N ASP A 44 7.81 -7.32 1.37
CA ASP A 44 8.06 -5.96 0.90
C ASP A 44 8.22 -5.00 2.07
N PHE A 45 7.40 -5.16 3.11
CA PHE A 45 7.62 -4.45 4.38
C PHE A 45 8.97 -4.83 5.02
N GLN A 46 9.34 -6.11 4.95
CA GLN A 46 10.64 -6.56 5.44
C GLN A 46 11.80 -5.92 4.66
N ASN A 47 11.68 -5.82 3.34
CA ASN A 47 12.69 -5.18 2.50
C ASN A 47 12.78 -3.68 2.77
N ILE A 48 11.64 -2.98 2.89
CA ILE A 48 11.61 -1.55 3.25
C ILE A 48 12.41 -1.32 4.53
N ILE A 49 12.13 -2.11 5.58
CA ILE A 49 12.83 -2.00 6.87
C ILE A 49 14.31 -2.37 6.74
N LEU A 50 14.64 -3.43 6.00
CA LEU A 50 16.00 -3.93 5.84
C LEU A 50 16.91 -2.91 5.13
N TYR A 51 16.43 -2.29 4.06
CA TYR A 51 17.21 -1.36 3.25
C TYR A 51 17.09 0.10 3.71
N ASN A 52 16.17 0.40 4.65
CA ASN A 52 15.96 1.74 5.20
C ASN A 52 15.86 1.67 6.74
N PRO A 53 16.96 1.32 7.44
CA PRO A 53 16.93 1.14 8.90
C PRO A 53 16.59 2.42 9.67
N ASP A 54 16.84 3.59 9.07
CA ASP A 54 16.56 4.90 9.65
C ASP A 54 15.19 5.47 9.19
N ALA A 55 14.40 4.70 8.43
CA ALA A 55 13.07 5.15 8.01
C ALA A 55 12.14 5.31 9.21
N GLU A 56 11.50 6.47 9.31
CA GLU A 56 10.56 6.82 10.38
C GLU A 56 9.11 6.57 9.99
N ALA A 57 8.83 6.52 8.68
CA ALA A 57 7.51 6.28 8.13
C ALA A 57 7.58 5.69 6.72
N VAL A 58 6.43 5.27 6.21
CA VAL A 58 6.22 4.91 4.81
C VAL A 58 5.08 5.78 4.28
N LYS A 59 5.33 6.43 3.16
CA LYS A 59 4.30 7.15 2.41
C LYS A 59 3.78 6.26 1.29
N ALA A 60 2.47 6.18 1.18
CA ALA A 60 1.80 5.40 0.14
C ALA A 60 1.25 6.33 -0.95
N PHE A 61 1.46 5.94 -2.20
CA PHE A 61 0.93 6.60 -3.39
C PHE A 61 0.12 5.61 -4.21
N ILE A 62 -0.89 6.10 -4.92
CA ILE A 62 -1.60 5.31 -5.93
C ILE A 62 -1.16 5.82 -7.30
N GLY A 63 -0.57 4.93 -8.10
CA GLY A 63 -0.20 5.17 -9.49
C GLY A 63 -1.09 4.36 -10.44
N LEU A 64 -1.10 4.72 -11.72
CA LEU A 64 -1.69 3.93 -12.79
C LEU A 64 -0.58 3.50 -13.74
N THR A 65 -0.54 2.22 -14.10
CA THR A 65 0.39 1.73 -15.13
C THR A 65 -0.13 2.01 -16.55
N ASP A 66 -1.44 2.18 -16.70
CA ASP A 66 -2.10 2.70 -17.89
C ASP A 66 -3.03 3.88 -17.49
N PRO A 67 -2.80 5.10 -18.01
CA PRO A 67 -3.60 6.27 -17.66
C PRO A 67 -5.07 6.18 -18.07
N ALA A 68 -5.44 5.24 -18.95
CA ALA A 68 -6.82 5.03 -19.40
C ALA A 68 -7.51 3.87 -18.67
N ASP A 69 -6.79 3.06 -17.89
CA ASP A 69 -7.32 1.89 -17.19
C ASP A 69 -7.18 2.04 -15.67
N ALA A 70 -8.33 2.13 -15.00
CA ALA A 70 -8.38 2.29 -13.55
C ALA A 70 -8.03 1.00 -12.78
N GLU A 71 -8.15 -0.17 -13.42
CA GLU A 71 -7.77 -1.47 -12.85
C GLU A 71 -6.25 -1.66 -12.88
N SER A 72 -5.54 -0.83 -13.66
CA SER A 72 -4.08 -0.78 -13.74
C SER A 72 -3.42 -0.12 -12.51
N ALA A 73 -4.23 0.20 -11.49
CA ALA A 73 -3.81 0.86 -10.27
C ALA A 73 -2.77 0.05 -9.49
N GLN A 74 -1.76 0.75 -9.01
CA GLN A 74 -0.69 0.23 -8.17
C GLN A 74 -0.56 1.09 -6.91
N LEU A 75 -0.43 0.46 -5.74
CA LEU A 75 0.02 1.11 -4.53
C LEU A 75 1.55 1.06 -4.46
N MET A 76 2.16 2.24 -4.52
CA MET A 76 3.60 2.43 -4.38
C MET A 76 3.92 2.88 -2.96
N LEU A 77 4.92 2.26 -2.35
CA LEU A 77 5.38 2.57 -1.00
C LEU A 77 6.77 3.23 -1.06
N VAL A 78 6.91 4.36 -0.39
CA VAL A 78 8.12 5.17 -0.34
C VAL A 78 8.56 5.35 1.11
N PRO A 79 9.76 4.89 1.51
CA PRO A 79 10.30 5.15 2.83
C PRO A 79 10.55 6.65 3.04
N VAL A 80 10.27 7.13 4.24
CA VAL A 80 10.54 8.51 4.66
C VAL A 80 11.56 8.48 5.79
N SER A 81 12.57 9.35 5.71
CA SER A 81 13.60 9.50 6.73
C SER A 81 13.91 10.99 6.91
N ALA A 82 13.90 11.46 8.16
CA ALA A 82 14.11 12.87 8.49
C ALA A 82 13.17 13.83 7.72
N GLY A 83 11.91 13.42 7.51
CA GLY A 83 10.90 14.16 6.76
C GLY A 83 11.02 14.10 5.23
N GLU A 84 12.03 13.42 4.68
CA GLU A 84 12.31 13.38 3.25
C GLU A 84 11.99 12.00 2.64
N GLU A 85 11.49 12.00 1.41
CA GLU A 85 11.19 10.78 0.64
C GLU A 85 12.47 10.16 0.06
N LEU A 86 12.75 8.91 0.43
CA LEU A 86 13.91 8.18 -0.06
C LEU A 86 13.56 7.43 -1.35
N LEU A 87 13.65 8.11 -2.49
CA LEU A 87 13.29 7.52 -3.80
C LEU A 87 14.37 6.57 -4.38
N THR A 88 15.61 6.69 -3.92
CA THR A 88 16.74 5.89 -4.44
C THR A 88 17.63 5.40 -3.32
N LEU A 89 18.26 4.23 -3.53
CA LEU A 89 19.30 3.70 -2.66
C LEU A 89 20.68 4.07 -3.23
N PRO A 90 21.64 4.49 -2.37
CA PRO A 90 23.02 4.63 -2.79
C PRO A 90 23.59 3.26 -3.17
N LEU A 91 24.20 3.13 -4.36
CA LEU A 91 24.85 1.89 -4.77
C LEU A 91 26.02 1.56 -3.85
N VAL A 92 26.00 0.36 -3.26
CA VAL A 92 27.17 -0.19 -2.57
C VAL A 92 28.08 -0.83 -3.62
N GLY A 93 29.09 -0.09 -4.09
CA GLY A 93 30.18 -0.63 -4.91
C GLY A 93 30.06 -0.54 -6.45
N GLY A 94 29.16 0.28 -6.99
CA GLY A 94 29.00 0.49 -8.44
C GLY A 94 29.45 1.88 -8.90
N GLY A 95 29.99 1.98 -10.12
CA GLY A 95 30.54 3.21 -10.69
C GLY A 95 29.53 4.34 -10.88
N VAL A 96 30.06 5.53 -11.18
CA VAL A 96 29.32 6.79 -11.36
C VAL A 96 28.19 6.62 -12.39
N GLY A 97 26.92 6.65 -11.97
CA GLY A 97 25.79 6.88 -12.88
C GLY A 97 24.49 6.12 -12.61
N ASP A 98 24.52 4.98 -11.90
CA ASP A 98 23.30 4.21 -11.66
C ASP A 98 22.80 4.42 -10.22
N THR A 99 21.56 4.84 -10.05
CA THR A 99 20.87 4.87 -8.74
C THR A 99 19.84 3.76 -8.72
N GLN A 100 19.86 2.90 -7.69
CA GLN A 100 18.86 1.86 -7.55
C GLN A 100 17.56 2.46 -7.01
N SER A 101 16.40 2.06 -7.54
CA SER A 101 15.11 2.50 -7.01
C SER A 101 14.93 2.05 -5.56
N ASN A 102 14.33 2.91 -4.76
CA ASN A 102 13.87 2.61 -3.41
C ASN A 102 12.34 2.81 -3.28
N VAL A 103 11.65 2.88 -4.42
CA VAL A 103 10.19 2.87 -4.50
C VAL A 103 9.73 1.44 -4.70
N TYR A 104 8.86 1.00 -3.81
CA TYR A 104 8.33 -0.35 -3.81
C TYR A 104 6.96 -0.32 -4.49
N ASP A 105 6.92 -0.76 -5.74
CA ASP A 105 5.69 -0.95 -6.52
C ASP A 105 5.28 -2.41 -6.42
N VAL A 106 4.38 -2.72 -5.49
CA VAL A 106 4.16 -4.12 -5.10
C VAL A 106 2.77 -4.29 -4.53
N THR A 107 1.75 -4.09 -5.36
CA THR A 107 0.40 -4.51 -4.98
C THR A 107 -0.45 -4.96 -6.14
N THR A 108 -1.16 -6.06 -5.95
CA THR A 108 -2.23 -6.41 -6.88
C THR A 108 -3.52 -5.73 -6.41
N ALA A 109 -4.05 -4.84 -7.25
CA ALA A 109 -5.33 -4.20 -7.03
C ALA A 109 -6.47 -5.23 -6.97
N CYS A 110 -7.43 -4.98 -6.09
CA CYS A 110 -8.72 -5.64 -6.09
C CYS A 110 -9.79 -4.60 -6.46
N PRO A 111 -10.57 -4.84 -7.52
CA PRO A 111 -10.48 -5.92 -8.54
C PRO A 111 -9.22 -5.85 -9.43
N PRO A 112 -8.83 -6.96 -10.13
CA PRO A 112 -9.52 -8.24 -10.22
C PRO A 112 -9.16 -9.26 -9.13
N THR A 113 -8.04 -9.11 -8.42
CA THR A 113 -7.57 -10.11 -7.45
C THR A 113 -8.07 -9.79 -6.04
N CYS A 114 -9.37 -9.98 -5.82
CA CYS A 114 -9.96 -9.81 -4.50
C CYS A 114 -9.82 -11.09 -3.65
N VAL A 115 -9.77 -10.93 -2.32
CA VAL A 115 -9.77 -12.08 -1.42
C VAL A 115 -11.16 -12.72 -1.45
N THR A 116 -11.31 -13.81 -2.21
CA THR A 116 -12.53 -14.63 -2.22
C THR A 116 -12.46 -15.70 -1.14
N SER A 117 -12.41 -15.27 0.13
CA SER A 117 -12.52 -16.21 1.25
C SER A 117 -13.98 -16.29 1.71
N PRO A 118 -14.52 -17.49 2.02
CA PRO A 118 -15.84 -17.63 2.65
C PRO A 118 -15.88 -17.13 4.10
N GLY A 119 -14.77 -16.63 4.64
CA GLY A 119 -14.67 -16.05 5.97
C GLY A 119 -15.12 -14.59 6.05
N ASP A 120 -15.07 -14.03 7.26
CA ASP A 120 -15.36 -12.63 7.53
C ASP A 120 -14.26 -11.72 6.94
N THR A 121 -14.61 -10.87 5.97
CA THR A 121 -13.64 -10.00 5.26
C THR A 121 -14.07 -8.54 5.30
N LEU A 122 -13.14 -7.64 4.97
CA LEU A 122 -13.47 -6.23 4.72
C LEU A 122 -14.13 -6.01 3.34
N ASP A 123 -14.10 -7.04 2.49
CA ASP A 123 -14.65 -7.03 1.13
C ASP A 123 -16.11 -7.51 1.06
N SER A 124 -16.65 -8.08 2.15
CA SER A 124 -18.08 -8.44 2.32
C SER A 124 -18.97 -7.28 2.74
#